data_AF-A0A6G3DIJ8-F1
#
_entry.id   AF-A0A6G3DIJ8-F1
#
_cell.length_a   1.000
_cell.length_b   1.000
_cell.length_c   1.000
_cell.angle_alpha   90.00
_cell.angle_beta   90.00
_cell.angle_gamma   90.00
#
_symmetry.space_group_name_H-M   'P 1'
#
loop_
_entity.id
_entity.type
_entity.pdbx_description
1 polymer ?
#
loop_
_entity_poly.entity_id
_entity_poly.type
_entity_poly.pdbx_seq_one_letter_code
_entity_poly.pdbx_strand_id
1 'polypeptide(L)'
;GHGPDWAAFYEPTGARRVDLPTYAFQHQNFWLLPEATDRDPEALGLVAADHPILGAAVTLPDGVMVMTGRLGTHAQPWIADHNVLGSVLLPGTGLVELA
;
A
#
# COMPACT_ATOMS: atom_id res chain seq x y z
N GLY A 1 -22.99 26.84 -27.71
CA GLY A 1 -22.34 27.07 -29.02
C GLY A 1 -22.82 26.02 -29.98
N HIS A 2 -22.97 26.34 -31.26
CA HIS A 2 -23.26 25.35 -32.30
C HIS A 2 -21.98 24.59 -32.66
N GLY A 3 -22.05 23.26 -32.70
CA GLY A 3 -20.96 22.42 -33.18
C GLY A 3 -20.88 22.45 -34.71
N PRO A 4 -19.68 22.48 -35.30
CA PRO A 4 -19.52 22.35 -36.76
C PRO A 4 -19.96 20.98 -37.26
N ASP A 5 -20.51 20.94 -38.47
CA ASP A 5 -20.85 19.68 -39.15
C ASP A 5 -19.60 19.07 -39.79
N TRP A 6 -18.90 18.26 -39.00
CA TRP A 6 -17.74 17.50 -39.47
C TRP A 6 -18.11 16.41 -40.49
N ALA A 7 -19.36 15.92 -40.50
CA ALA A 7 -19.75 14.85 -41.40
C ALA A 7 -19.83 15.36 -42.85
N ALA A 8 -20.47 16.52 -43.07
CA ALA A 8 -20.51 17.17 -44.37
C ALA A 8 -19.11 17.52 -44.90
N PHE A 9 -18.18 17.88 -44.00
CA PHE A 9 -16.80 18.22 -44.37
C PHE A 9 -15.99 17.02 -44.89
N TYR A 10 -16.18 15.82 -44.31
CA TYR A 10 -15.37 14.64 -44.64
C TYR A 10 -15.99 13.72 -45.72
N GLU A 11 -17.25 13.93 -46.11
CA GLU A 11 -17.98 13.14 -47.12
C GLU A 11 -17.19 12.90 -48.44
N PRO A 12 -16.58 13.93 -49.09
CA PRO A 12 -15.89 13.72 -50.36
C PRO A 12 -14.49 13.09 -50.23
N THR A 13 -14.00 12.85 -49.01
CA THR A 13 -12.59 12.48 -48.76
C THR A 13 -12.37 10.99 -48.52
N GLY A 14 -13.43 10.21 -48.30
CA GLY A 14 -13.32 8.79 -47.92
C GLY A 14 -12.67 8.56 -46.54
N ALA A 15 -12.66 9.58 -45.68
CA ALA A 15 -12.07 9.49 -44.35
C ALA A 15 -12.78 8.43 -43.48
N ARG A 16 -12.00 7.69 -42.69
CA ARG A 16 -12.48 6.68 -41.74
C ARG A 16 -12.00 7.00 -40.33
N ARG A 17 -12.79 6.60 -39.33
CA ARG A 17 -12.35 6.64 -37.94
C ARG A 17 -11.21 5.65 -37.72
N VAL A 18 -10.25 6.07 -36.91
CA VAL A 18 -9.11 5.26 -36.48
C VAL A 18 -8.98 5.39 -34.97
N ASP A 19 -8.45 4.36 -34.32
CA ASP A 19 -8.17 4.42 -32.90
C ASP A 19 -7.05 5.42 -32.64
N LEU A 20 -7.26 6.26 -31.65
CA LEU A 20 -6.29 7.24 -31.18
C LEU A 20 -5.85 6.85 -29.77
N PRO A 21 -4.63 7.25 -29.35
CA PRO A 21 -4.24 7.17 -27.95
C PRO A 21 -5.33 7.76 -27.06
N THR A 22 -5.62 7.07 -25.95
CA THR A 22 -6.62 7.54 -25.00
C THR A 22 -6.22 8.88 -24.41
N TYR A 23 -7.20 9.66 -23.98
CA TYR A 23 -6.97 10.91 -23.26
C TYR A 23 -6.00 10.70 -22.09
N ALA A 24 -5.02 11.58 -21.95
CA ALA A 24 -4.08 11.55 -20.84
C ALA A 24 -4.77 12.07 -19.58
N PHE A 25 -5.52 11.21 -18.90
CA PHE A 25 -6.14 11.55 -17.61
C PHE A 25 -5.07 12.02 -16.62
N GLN A 26 -5.41 13.01 -15.81
CA GLN A 26 -4.54 13.41 -14.70
C GLN A 26 -4.61 12.33 -13.62
N HIS A 27 -3.50 11.63 -13.40
CA HIS A 27 -3.43 10.57 -12.40
C HIS A 27 -3.21 11.17 -11.01
N GLN A 28 -4.20 11.04 -10.13
CA GLN A 28 -4.12 11.39 -8.72
C GLN A 28 -4.60 10.20 -7.89
N ASN A 29 -3.91 9.93 -6.77
CA ASN A 29 -4.27 8.86 -5.85
C ASN A 29 -5.39 9.32 -4.92
N PHE A 30 -6.60 8.79 -5.12
CA PHE A 30 -7.77 9.07 -4.27
C PHE A 30 -8.13 7.89 -3.35
N TRP A 31 -7.12 7.19 -2.84
CA TRP A 31 -7.31 6.10 -1.88
C TRP A 31 -7.37 6.64 -0.46
N LEU A 32 -8.23 6.04 0.39
CA LEU A 32 -8.16 6.24 1.83
C LEU A 32 -6.82 5.68 2.33
N LEU A 33 -5.99 6.53 2.91
CA LEU A 33 -4.77 6.09 3.57
C LEU A 33 -5.15 5.63 4.99
N PRO A 34 -4.72 4.43 5.42
CA PRO A 34 -4.94 4.04 6.80
C PRO A 34 -4.19 5.03 7.69
N GLU A 35 -4.91 5.63 8.64
CA GLU A 35 -4.26 6.42 9.68
C GLU A 35 -3.33 5.49 10.47
N ALA A 36 -2.21 6.01 10.98
CA ALA A 36 -1.25 5.21 11.76
C ALA A 36 -1.90 4.46 12.95
N THR A 37 -3.09 4.92 13.34
CA THR A 37 -4.00 4.44 14.38
C THR A 37 -4.96 3.32 13.96
N ASP A 38 -5.02 2.90 12.69
CA ASP A 38 -5.84 1.75 12.23
C ASP A 38 -5.24 0.39 12.63
N ARG A 39 -4.67 0.36 13.83
CA ARG A 39 -3.87 -0.72 14.41
C ARG A 39 -4.27 -1.03 15.84
N ASP A 40 -5.41 -0.51 16.30
CA ASP A 40 -5.90 -0.79 17.64
C ASP A 40 -6.16 -2.30 17.82
N PRO A 41 -5.29 -3.02 18.54
CA PRO A 41 -5.44 -4.46 18.72
C PRO A 41 -6.69 -4.77 19.52
N GLU A 42 -7.12 -3.85 20.39
CA GLU A 42 -8.28 -4.02 21.26
C GLU A 42 -9.57 -4.11 20.46
N ALA A 43 -9.68 -3.38 19.35
CA ALA A 43 -10.80 -3.47 18.41
C ALA A 43 -10.96 -4.87 17.79
N LEU A 44 -9.88 -5.65 17.75
CA LEU A 44 -9.84 -7.05 17.28
C LEU A 44 -9.91 -8.07 18.45
N GLY A 45 -10.08 -7.60 19.68
CA GLY A 45 -10.05 -8.44 20.88
C GLY A 45 -8.66 -8.95 21.24
N LEU A 46 -7.60 -8.33 20.70
CA LEU A 46 -6.21 -8.62 21.00
C LEU A 46 -5.68 -7.65 22.04
N VAL A 47 -4.64 -8.07 22.75
CA VAL A 47 -3.94 -7.19 23.70
C VAL A 47 -2.87 -6.42 22.94
N ALA A 48 -2.80 -5.10 23.14
CA ALA A 48 -1.70 -4.31 22.63
C ALA A 48 -0.38 -4.74 23.28
N ALA A 49 0.60 -5.05 22.45
CA ALA A 49 1.95 -5.32 22.90
C ALA A 49 2.77 -4.05 22.74
N ASP A 50 3.44 -3.62 23.83
CA ASP A 50 4.33 -2.46 23.86
C ASP A 50 5.66 -2.79 23.15
N HIS A 51 5.57 -3.14 21.87
CA HIS A 51 6.69 -3.64 21.08
C HIS A 51 6.71 -2.99 19.68
N PRO A 52 7.86 -2.47 19.20
CA PRO A 52 7.95 -1.72 17.93
C PRO A 52 7.57 -2.51 16.67
N ILE A 53 7.80 -3.84 16.67
CA ILE A 53 7.41 -4.75 15.59
C ILE A 53 6.15 -5.56 15.92
N LEU A 54 6.10 -6.22 17.08
CA LEU A 54 5.01 -7.10 17.53
C LEU A 54 3.90 -6.32 18.25
N GLY A 55 3.07 -5.60 17.50
CA GLY A 55 2.07 -4.69 18.09
C GLY A 55 0.86 -5.34 18.78
N ALA A 56 0.63 -6.64 18.62
CA ALA A 56 -0.52 -7.31 19.24
C ALA A 56 -0.16 -8.72 19.74
N ALA A 57 -0.80 -9.13 20.84
CA ALA A 57 -0.61 -10.43 21.46
C ALA A 57 -1.94 -11.07 21.87
N VAL A 58 -1.97 -12.41 21.87
CA VAL A 58 -3.05 -13.21 22.44
C VAL A 58 -2.47 -14.40 23.19
N THR A 59 -2.99 -14.67 24.38
CA THR A 59 -2.66 -15.86 25.17
C THR A 59 -3.69 -16.94 24.91
N LEU A 60 -3.23 -18.10 24.46
CA LEU A 60 -4.05 -19.28 24.23
C LEU A 60 -4.38 -19.99 25.55
N PRO A 61 -5.44 -20.85 25.59
CA PRO A 61 -5.84 -21.55 26.80
C PRO A 61 -4.79 -22.49 27.40
N ASP A 62 -3.84 -22.96 26.58
CA ASP A 62 -2.71 -23.79 26.99
C ASP A 62 -1.52 -22.96 27.56
N GLY A 63 -1.67 -21.64 27.63
CA GLY A 63 -0.67 -20.71 28.14
C GLY A 63 0.34 -20.24 27.08
N VAL A 64 0.23 -20.68 25.83
CA VAL A 64 1.10 -20.20 24.74
C VAL A 64 0.71 -18.79 24.34
N MET A 65 1.70 -17.90 24.19
CA MET A 65 1.48 -16.55 23.66
C MET A 65 1.76 -16.51 22.15
N VAL A 66 0.81 -15.98 21.39
CA VAL A 66 0.98 -15.67 19.97
C VAL A 66 1.05 -14.16 19.81
N MET A 67 2.14 -13.69 19.21
CA MET A 67 2.34 -12.26 18.91
C MET A 67 2.28 -12.04 17.40
N THR A 68 1.72 -10.91 16.99
CA THR A 68 1.60 -10.52 15.59
C THR A 68 2.04 -9.07 15.41
N GLY A 69 2.51 -8.77 14.21
CA GLY A 69 3.13 -7.50 13.87
C GLY A 69 3.23 -7.32 12.37
N ARG A 70 3.52 -6.09 11.94
CA ARG A 70 3.78 -5.76 10.54
C ARG A 70 5.21 -5.30 10.39
N LEU A 71 5.93 -5.91 9.46
CA LEU A 71 7.30 -5.56 9.13
C LEU A 71 7.37 -4.87 7.77
N GLY A 72 8.08 -3.74 7.71
CA GLY A 72 8.42 -3.10 6.44
C GLY A 72 8.81 -1.64 6.62
N THR A 73 9.40 -1.05 5.58
CA THR A 73 9.97 0.32 5.63
C THR A 73 8.95 1.42 5.92
N HIS A 74 7.67 1.20 5.66
CA HIS A 74 6.62 2.14 6.05
C HIS A 74 6.22 2.02 7.52
N ALA A 75 6.29 0.81 8.09
CA ALA A 75 5.94 0.58 9.50
C ALA A 75 7.14 0.86 10.42
N GLN A 76 8.35 0.53 9.98
CA GLN A 76 9.62 0.78 10.66
C GLN A 76 10.61 1.41 9.68
N PRO A 77 10.70 2.75 9.60
CA PRO A 77 11.56 3.44 8.65
C PRO A 77 13.04 3.03 8.72
N TRP A 78 13.54 2.71 9.91
CA TRP A 78 14.93 2.30 10.15
C TRP A 78 15.33 1.00 9.42
N ILE A 79 14.37 0.15 9.02
CA ILE A 79 14.67 -1.06 8.24
C ILE A 79 15.29 -0.69 6.89
N ALA A 80 14.90 0.46 6.33
CA ALA A 80 15.44 0.94 5.05
C ALA A 80 16.97 1.15 5.09
N ASP A 81 17.52 1.41 6.27
CA ASP A 81 18.95 1.64 6.48
C ASP A 81 19.77 0.34 6.44
N HIS A 82 19.12 -0.82 6.63
CA HIS A 82 19.78 -2.12 6.51
C HIS A 82 19.69 -2.67 5.09
N ASN A 83 20.50 -2.07 4.22
CA ASN A 83 20.61 -2.45 2.82
C ASN A 83 21.89 -3.26 2.57
N VAL A 84 21.73 -4.51 2.10
CA VAL A 84 22.82 -5.40 1.72
C VAL A 84 22.76 -5.62 0.22
N LEU A 85 23.77 -5.12 -0.50
CA LEU A 85 23.90 -5.29 -1.96
C LEU A 85 22.67 -4.80 -2.76
N GLY A 86 22.05 -3.69 -2.33
CA GLY A 86 20.87 -3.12 -2.97
C GLY A 86 19.54 -3.70 -2.46
N SER A 87 19.57 -4.72 -1.60
CA SER A 87 18.37 -5.35 -1.03
C SER A 87 18.16 -4.93 0.42
N VAL A 88 16.98 -4.43 0.75
CA VAL A 88 16.59 -4.11 2.13
C VAL A 88 16.24 -5.40 2.87
N LEU A 89 16.92 -5.67 3.98
CA LEU A 89 16.75 -6.86 4.79
C LEU A 89 16.46 -6.48 6.25
N LEU A 90 15.81 -7.37 7.01
CA LEU A 90 15.76 -7.23 8.46
C LEU A 90 17.16 -7.57 9.02
N PRO A 91 17.77 -6.72 9.86
CA PRO A 91 19.02 -7.08 10.55
C PRO A 91 18.85 -8.35 11.38
N GLY A 92 19.90 -9.18 11.44
CA GLY A 92 19.92 -10.35 12.32
C GLY A 92 19.68 -10.00 13.79
N THR A 93 20.13 -8.82 14.24
CA THR A 93 19.82 -8.32 15.59
C THR A 93 18.35 -8.01 15.80
N GLY A 94 17.62 -7.65 14.74
CA GLY A 94 16.17 -7.51 14.77
C GLY A 94 15.47 -8.85 14.99
N LEU A 95 15.98 -9.94 14.40
CA LEU A 95 15.45 -11.29 14.66
C LEU A 95 15.73 -11.75 16.10
N VAL A 96 16.87 -11.36 16.69
CA VAL A 96 17.19 -11.66 18.09
C VAL A 96 16.26 -10.95 19.06
N GLU A 97 15.81 -9.73 18.73
CA GLU A 97 14.86 -8.98 19.56
C GLU A 97 13.46 -9.61 19.59
N LEU A 98 13.10 -10.40 18.57
CA LEU A 98 11.84 -11.15 18.51
C LEU A 98 11.85 -12.48 19.28
N ALA A 99 12.99 -12.86 19.89
CA ALA A 99 13.22 -14.18 20.50
C ALA A 99 13.19 -14.17 22.04
#